data_AF-H6S423-F1
#
_entry.id   AF-H6S423-F1
#
_cell.length_a   1.000
_cell.length_b   1.000
_cell.length_c   1.000
_cell.angle_alpha   90.00
_cell.angle_beta   90.00
_cell.angle_gamma   90.00
#
_symmetry.space_group_name_H-M   'P 1'
#
loop_
_entity.id
_entity.type
_entity.pdbx_description
1 polymer ?
#
loop_
_entity_poly.entity_id
_entity_poly.type
_entity_poly.pdbx_seq_one_letter_code
_entity_poly.pdbx_strand_id
1 'polypeptide(L)'
;VGELEDLMFGIINTTRDAMRIKAAYVGDFKSGAILCPVVEPSEKEPFRSLTVKWMATEFTSKSSKSRDYVCVEATDILSLENDVRIGYHVLHSIEFPQTKPLSFFNRGNISIVGVYRPIHSRIVDTFGLYIIEPGHEVKRQQLLPAAVNSVLAVTNYVRCGQLKKVAWMLQRQRAGYKQGCDNQHGRGCVVCGKNKSIAGLGRSTCKLCDGDVCYSCKVRERMFFVGHDNELVQRSMSFCSHCMSKAINCNTKQAAQDQATEYHDSYDSASTFSESMFTTLSETSL
;
A
#
# COMPACT_ATOMS: atom_id res chain seq x y z
N VAL A 1 -1.13 -13.33 -5.99
CA VAL A 1 -0.33 -14.41 -5.37
C VAL A 1 0.56 -13.79 -4.31
N GLY A 2 0.42 -14.25 -3.07
CA GLY A 2 1.07 -13.73 -1.87
C GLY A 2 0.45 -14.35 -0.62
N GLU A 3 1.04 -14.10 0.53
CA GLU A 3 0.57 -14.64 1.82
C GLU A 3 -0.64 -13.84 2.34
N LEU A 4 -1.36 -14.38 3.33
CA LEU A 4 -2.47 -13.66 3.97
C LEU A 4 -1.98 -12.32 4.54
N GLU A 5 -0.79 -12.32 5.14
CA GLU A 5 -0.13 -11.16 5.70
C GLU A 5 0.20 -10.11 4.64
N ASP A 6 0.56 -10.49 3.41
CA ASP A 6 0.76 -9.53 2.31
C ASP A 6 -0.53 -8.78 2.01
N LEU A 7 -1.65 -9.52 1.96
CA LEU A 7 -2.96 -8.93 1.75
C LEU A 7 -3.31 -7.97 2.89
N MET A 8 -3.22 -8.43 4.14
CA MET A 8 -3.58 -7.62 5.31
C MET A 8 -2.67 -6.40 5.46
N PHE A 9 -1.37 -6.54 5.20
CA PHE A 9 -0.44 -5.42 5.20
C PHE A 9 -0.76 -4.41 4.10
N GLY A 10 -1.25 -4.87 2.95
CA GLY A 10 -1.78 -4.01 1.88
C GLY A 10 -2.99 -3.19 2.33
N ILE A 11 -3.86 -3.77 3.17
CA ILE A 11 -5.06 -3.12 3.70
C ILE A 11 -4.72 -2.06 4.75
N ILE A 12 -3.83 -2.34 5.70
CA ILE A 12 -3.52 -1.43 6.82
C ILE A 12 -3.14 -0.01 6.33
N ASN A 13 -3.87 1.00 6.82
CA ASN A 13 -3.69 2.40 6.39
C ASN A 13 -4.06 3.42 7.49
N THR A 14 -3.55 3.26 8.70
CA THR A 14 -4.00 4.01 9.88
C THR A 14 -3.51 5.45 9.98
N THR A 15 -2.63 5.89 9.08
CA THR A 15 -2.20 7.30 8.98
C THR A 15 -2.62 7.94 7.66
N ARG A 16 -2.65 9.27 7.62
CA ARG A 16 -2.93 10.04 6.40
C ARG A 16 -2.04 9.61 5.23
N ASP A 17 -0.74 9.47 5.48
CA ASP A 17 0.24 9.14 4.46
C ASP A 17 0.08 7.69 3.97
N ALA A 18 -0.12 6.75 4.90
CA ALA A 18 -0.41 5.36 4.56
C ALA A 18 -1.72 5.22 3.77
N MET A 19 -2.73 6.04 4.08
CA MET A 19 -3.99 6.09 3.35
C MET A 19 -3.81 6.59 1.92
N ARG A 20 -3.04 7.66 1.69
CA ARG A 20 -2.73 8.17 0.34
C ARG A 20 -1.96 7.15 -0.50
N ILE A 21 -1.02 6.44 0.13
CA ILE A 21 -0.19 5.43 -0.54
C ILE A 21 -1.01 4.20 -0.88
N LYS A 22 -1.85 3.72 0.05
CA LYS A 22 -2.81 2.65 -0.24
C LYS A 22 -3.69 3.04 -1.42
N ALA A 23 -4.28 4.23 -1.40
CA ALA A 23 -5.13 4.71 -2.49
C ALA A 23 -4.42 4.68 -3.85
N ALA A 24 -3.15 5.08 -3.89
CA ALA A 24 -2.35 5.10 -5.11
C ALA A 24 -1.99 3.71 -5.64
N TYR A 25 -1.77 2.72 -4.76
CA TYR A 25 -1.49 1.34 -5.16
C TYR A 25 -2.75 0.53 -5.47
N VAL A 26 -3.83 0.77 -4.75
CA VAL A 26 -5.05 -0.04 -4.78
C VAL A 26 -6.07 0.53 -5.76
N GLY A 27 -6.29 1.85 -5.72
CA GLY A 27 -7.31 2.54 -6.50
C GLY A 27 -8.74 2.40 -5.96
N ASP A 28 -8.91 2.12 -4.66
CA ASP A 28 -10.21 1.91 -4.02
C ASP A 28 -10.94 3.23 -3.66
N PHE A 29 -10.20 4.31 -3.41
CA PHE A 29 -10.75 5.66 -3.19
C PHE A 29 -9.77 6.74 -3.68
N LYS A 30 -10.25 7.99 -3.80
CA LYS A 30 -9.47 9.11 -4.36
C LYS A 30 -8.86 10.01 -3.31
N SER A 31 -9.56 10.22 -2.20
CA SER A 31 -9.09 11.04 -1.08
C SER A 31 -9.61 10.47 0.22
N GLY A 32 -8.94 10.78 1.32
CA GLY A 32 -9.41 10.42 2.63
C GLY A 32 -8.64 11.10 3.76
N ALA A 33 -9.23 11.01 4.94
CA ALA A 33 -8.69 11.56 6.17
C ALA A 33 -8.99 10.61 7.34
N ILE A 34 -8.01 10.42 8.21
CA ILE A 34 -8.20 9.74 9.48
C ILE A 34 -8.88 10.73 10.43
N LEU A 35 -10.05 10.38 10.95
CA LEU A 35 -10.80 11.21 11.89
C LEU A 35 -10.49 10.81 13.34
N CYS A 36 -10.40 9.51 13.61
CA CYS A 36 -10.08 9.01 14.94
C CYS A 36 -9.48 7.60 14.86
N PRO A 37 -8.22 7.39 15.28
CA PRO A 37 -7.70 6.06 15.55
C PRO A 37 -8.29 5.56 16.87
N VAL A 38 -9.10 4.50 16.83
CA VAL A 38 -9.74 3.92 18.02
C VAL A 38 -8.90 2.77 18.57
N VAL A 39 -8.37 1.93 17.68
CA VAL A 39 -7.39 0.88 17.99
C VAL A 39 -6.28 0.98 16.95
N GLU A 40 -5.07 1.22 17.43
CA GLU A 40 -3.88 1.29 16.58
C GLU A 40 -3.18 -0.07 16.51
N PRO A 41 -2.54 -0.40 15.37
CA PRO A 41 -1.63 -1.53 15.27
C PRO A 41 -0.56 -1.48 16.36
N SER A 42 -0.17 -2.65 16.84
CA SER A 42 0.93 -2.80 17.80
C SER A 42 1.96 -3.80 17.31
N GLU A 43 3.12 -3.85 17.96
CA GLU A 43 4.14 -4.86 17.68
C GLU A 43 3.59 -6.30 17.81
N LYS A 44 2.66 -6.56 18.74
CA LYS A 44 2.07 -7.89 18.94
C LYS A 44 0.96 -8.19 17.94
N GLU A 45 0.16 -7.17 17.64
CA GLU A 45 -1.02 -7.25 16.78
C GLU A 45 -0.92 -6.24 15.63
N PRO A 46 0.01 -6.43 14.66
CA PRO A 46 0.33 -5.42 13.64
C PRO A 46 -0.74 -5.29 12.54
N PHE A 47 -1.70 -6.22 12.49
CA PHE A 47 -2.81 -6.20 11.55
C PHE A 47 -4.13 -5.76 12.20
N ARG A 48 -4.14 -5.59 13.52
CA ARG A 48 -5.32 -5.20 14.28
C ARG A 48 -5.46 -3.68 14.26
N SER A 49 -6.54 -3.19 13.68
CA SER A 49 -6.85 -1.76 13.72
C SER A 49 -8.34 -1.51 13.73
N LEU A 50 -8.72 -0.36 14.31
CA LEU A 50 -10.06 0.19 14.26
C LEU A 50 -9.94 1.71 14.09
N THR A 51 -10.45 2.25 12.99
CA THR A 51 -10.25 3.65 12.66
C THR A 51 -11.51 4.26 12.07
N VAL A 52 -11.91 5.43 12.57
CA VAL A 52 -12.93 6.25 11.94
C VAL A 52 -12.25 7.14 10.89
N LYS A 53 -12.73 7.10 9.66
CA LYS A 53 -12.17 7.85 8.53
C LYS A 53 -13.23 8.45 7.64
N TRP A 54 -12.87 9.55 7.01
CA TRP A 54 -13.58 10.12 5.88
C TRP A 54 -12.91 9.64 4.58
N MET A 55 -13.70 9.29 3.57
CA MET A 55 -13.19 8.90 2.26
C MET A 55 -14.07 9.43 1.14
N ALA A 56 -13.46 9.75 0.00
CA ALA A 56 -14.15 10.21 -1.19
C ALA A 56 -13.85 9.33 -2.40
N THR A 57 -14.89 9.09 -3.19
CA THR A 57 -14.85 8.36 -4.47
C THR A 57 -15.33 9.28 -5.58
N GLU A 58 -14.74 9.15 -6.76
CA GLU A 58 -15.14 9.93 -7.94
C GLU A 58 -16.02 9.11 -8.86
N PHE A 59 -17.03 9.76 -9.43
CA PHE A 59 -17.73 9.20 -10.59
C PHE A 59 -17.01 9.61 -11.86
N THR A 60 -17.02 8.72 -12.86
CA THR A 60 -16.44 8.99 -14.18
C THR A 60 -17.15 10.10 -14.94
N SER A 61 -18.37 10.44 -14.54
CA SER A 61 -19.17 11.49 -15.17
C SER A 61 -18.92 12.86 -14.53
N LYS A 62 -18.42 13.82 -15.33
CA LYS A 62 -18.20 15.21 -14.91
C LYS A 62 -19.46 15.95 -14.45
N SER A 63 -20.66 15.44 -14.76
CA SER A 63 -21.93 16.06 -14.37
C SER A 63 -22.48 15.56 -13.03
N SER A 64 -21.87 14.55 -12.42
CA SER A 64 -22.29 14.01 -11.13
C SER A 64 -21.30 14.42 -10.04
N LYS A 65 -21.81 14.98 -8.94
CA LYS A 65 -20.97 15.25 -7.76
C LYS A 65 -20.29 13.96 -7.29
N SER A 66 -19.05 14.06 -6.85
CA SER A 66 -18.36 12.95 -6.16
C SER A 66 -19.10 12.53 -4.89
N ARG A 67 -18.79 11.34 -4.38
CA ARG A 67 -19.39 10.83 -3.13
C ARG A 67 -18.37 10.79 -2.03
N ASP A 68 -18.81 11.19 -0.85
CA ASP A 68 -18.05 11.01 0.38
C ASP A 68 -18.77 10.07 1.33
N TYR A 69 -17.97 9.46 2.20
CA TYR A 69 -18.41 8.51 3.22
C TYR A 69 -17.64 8.79 4.49
N VAL A 70 -18.31 8.66 5.62
CA VAL A 70 -17.68 8.57 6.94
C VAL A 70 -17.89 7.15 7.41
N CYS A 71 -16.79 6.44 7.68
CA CYS A 71 -16.83 5.03 7.97
C CYS A 71 -15.95 4.69 9.16
N VAL A 72 -16.36 3.67 9.91
CA VAL A 72 -15.46 2.88 10.73
C VAL A 72 -14.83 1.80 9.85
N GLU A 73 -13.50 1.66 9.90
CA GLU A 73 -12.72 0.60 9.28
C GLU A 73 -12.11 -0.28 10.36
N ALA A 74 -12.32 -1.59 10.29
CA ALA A 74 -11.74 -2.57 11.19
C ALA A 74 -11.01 -3.65 10.40
N THR A 75 -9.84 -4.05 10.88
CA THR A 75 -9.04 -5.13 10.28
C THR A 75 -8.40 -5.97 11.37
N ASP A 76 -8.25 -7.27 11.11
CA ASP A 76 -7.33 -8.13 11.87
C ASP A 76 -7.12 -9.47 11.17
N ILE A 77 -6.24 -10.29 11.74
CA ILE A 77 -6.15 -11.72 11.47
C ILE A 77 -6.56 -12.50 12.71
N LEU A 78 -7.59 -13.33 12.56
CA LEU A 78 -8.15 -14.16 13.63
C LEU A 78 -7.86 -15.64 13.37
N SER A 79 -7.80 -16.42 14.45
CA SER A 79 -7.89 -17.89 14.37
C SER A 79 -9.28 -18.30 14.83
N LEU A 80 -10.00 -19.03 13.97
CA LEU A 80 -11.31 -19.58 14.28
C LEU A 80 -11.17 -20.77 15.24
N GLU A 81 -12.28 -21.23 15.83
CA GLU A 81 -12.32 -22.37 16.77
C GLU A 81 -11.75 -23.69 16.17
N ASN A 82 -11.77 -23.80 14.85
CA ASN A 82 -11.20 -24.93 14.10
C ASN A 82 -9.74 -24.70 13.67
N ASP A 83 -9.05 -23.77 14.31
CA ASP A 83 -7.66 -23.34 14.03
C ASP A 83 -7.44 -22.79 12.60
N VAL A 84 -8.52 -22.52 11.85
CA VAL A 84 -8.42 -21.87 10.55
C VAL A 84 -8.15 -20.39 10.77
N ARG A 85 -7.04 -19.92 10.21
CA ARG A 85 -6.67 -18.51 10.23
C ARG A 85 -7.33 -17.74 9.10
N ILE A 86 -7.98 -16.63 9.41
CA ILE A 86 -8.63 -15.73 8.44
C ILE A 86 -8.24 -14.28 8.68
N GLY A 87 -8.08 -13.51 7.62
CA GLY A 87 -8.06 -12.05 7.69
C GLY A 87 -9.47 -11.51 7.51
N TYR A 88 -9.79 -10.40 8.16
CA TYR A 88 -11.02 -9.66 7.87
C TYR A 88 -10.74 -8.18 7.63
N HIS A 89 -11.59 -7.57 6.81
CA HIS A 89 -11.65 -6.14 6.57
C HIS A 89 -13.10 -5.70 6.56
N VAL A 90 -13.49 -4.88 7.51
CA VAL A 90 -14.83 -4.32 7.62
C VAL A 90 -14.73 -2.81 7.41
N LEU A 91 -15.60 -2.27 6.59
CA LEU A 91 -15.74 -0.84 6.38
C LEU A 91 -17.23 -0.50 6.38
N HIS A 92 -17.69 0.22 7.39
CA HIS A 92 -19.11 0.51 7.56
C HIS A 92 -19.35 1.99 7.81
N SER A 93 -20.31 2.58 7.10
CA SER A 93 -20.68 3.97 7.30
C SER A 93 -21.28 4.21 8.68
N ILE A 94 -20.86 5.31 9.30
CA ILE A 94 -21.36 5.76 10.60
C ILE A 94 -21.71 7.24 10.53
N GLU A 95 -22.57 7.69 11.43
CA GLU A 95 -22.99 9.08 11.53
C GLU A 95 -22.88 9.59 12.96
N PHE A 96 -22.31 10.79 13.12
CA PHE A 96 -22.29 11.52 14.39
C PHE A 96 -22.31 13.04 14.14
N PRO A 97 -22.70 13.87 15.12
CA PRO A 97 -22.97 15.31 14.91
C PRO A 97 -21.84 16.12 14.25
N GLN A 98 -20.59 15.70 14.43
CA GLN A 98 -19.39 16.35 13.92
C GLN A 98 -19.17 16.09 12.42
N THR A 99 -19.85 15.12 11.80
CA THR A 99 -19.62 14.68 10.41
C THR A 99 -20.69 15.15 9.44
N LYS A 100 -21.02 16.44 9.50
CA LYS A 100 -22.01 17.05 8.62
C LYS A 100 -21.62 16.85 7.13
N PRO A 101 -22.61 16.67 6.24
CA PRO A 101 -22.35 16.57 4.80
C PRO A 101 -21.59 17.79 4.27
N LEU A 102 -20.61 17.56 3.40
CA LEU A 102 -19.84 18.62 2.74
C LEU A 102 -20.53 19.04 1.45
N SER A 103 -20.64 20.35 1.18
CA SER A 103 -21.41 20.88 0.03
C SER A 103 -20.91 20.41 -1.36
N PHE A 104 -19.62 20.09 -1.47
CA PHE A 104 -18.97 19.61 -2.70
C PHE A 104 -19.25 18.13 -3.01
N PHE A 105 -19.64 17.35 -2.01
CA PHE A 105 -19.92 15.93 -2.14
C PHE A 105 -21.40 15.67 -1.91
N ASN A 106 -21.88 14.53 -2.40
CA ASN A 106 -23.11 13.96 -1.85
C ASN A 106 -22.70 12.84 -0.89
N ARG A 107 -23.21 12.88 0.34
CA ARG A 107 -22.99 11.83 1.34
C ARG A 107 -23.69 10.56 0.92
N GLY A 108 -22.95 9.46 0.80
CA GLY A 108 -23.53 8.12 0.66
C GLY A 108 -23.25 7.28 1.90
N ASN A 109 -23.81 6.06 1.92
CA ASN A 109 -23.49 5.03 2.90
C ASN A 109 -22.89 3.81 2.21
N ILE A 110 -21.90 3.18 2.84
CA ILE A 110 -21.31 1.93 2.38
C ILE A 110 -21.19 0.94 3.54
N SER A 111 -21.34 -0.34 3.23
CA SER A 111 -21.00 -1.44 4.12
C SER A 111 -20.25 -2.48 3.31
N ILE A 112 -19.00 -2.72 3.69
CA ILE A 112 -18.10 -3.67 3.05
C ILE A 112 -17.61 -4.63 4.12
N VAL A 113 -17.68 -5.93 3.82
CA VAL A 113 -17.07 -6.98 4.62
C VAL A 113 -16.27 -7.86 3.69
N GLY A 114 -14.96 -7.89 3.87
CA GLY A 114 -14.02 -8.80 3.24
C GLY A 114 -13.54 -9.85 4.25
N VAL A 115 -13.55 -11.12 3.85
CA VAL A 115 -12.97 -12.23 4.59
C VAL A 115 -11.99 -12.96 3.68
N TYR A 116 -10.77 -13.14 4.18
CA TYR A 116 -9.64 -13.64 3.42
C TYR A 116 -9.12 -14.93 4.05
N ARG A 117 -9.18 -16.04 3.30
CA ARG A 117 -8.79 -17.36 3.80
C ARG A 117 -7.60 -17.90 3.00
N PRO A 118 -6.44 -18.19 3.61
CA PRO A 118 -5.36 -18.88 2.92
C PRO A 118 -5.80 -20.31 2.59
N ILE A 119 -5.76 -20.66 1.31
CA ILE A 119 -6.05 -22.02 0.80
C ILE A 119 -4.77 -22.74 0.35
N HIS A 120 -3.70 -21.99 0.16
CA HIS A 120 -2.35 -22.49 -0.08
C HIS A 120 -1.33 -21.47 0.43
N SER A 121 -0.04 -21.84 0.48
CA SER A 121 1.05 -20.98 0.96
C SER A 121 1.06 -19.55 0.39
N ARG A 122 0.62 -19.37 -0.86
CA ARG A 122 0.63 -18.07 -1.56
C ARG A 122 -0.68 -17.73 -2.25
N ILE A 123 -1.75 -18.45 -1.91
CA ILE A 123 -3.07 -18.28 -2.51
C ILE A 123 -4.06 -18.05 -1.39
N VAL A 124 -4.70 -16.89 -1.45
CA VAL A 124 -5.70 -16.42 -0.50
C VAL A 124 -7.02 -16.32 -1.24
N ASP A 125 -8.01 -17.04 -0.77
CA ASP A 125 -9.38 -16.95 -1.24
C ASP A 125 -10.05 -15.72 -0.62
N THR A 126 -10.89 -15.03 -1.39
CA THR A 126 -11.47 -13.74 -1.00
C THR A 126 -12.98 -13.80 -1.11
N PHE A 127 -13.65 -13.64 0.02
CA PHE A 127 -15.10 -13.52 0.12
C PHE A 127 -15.44 -12.08 0.48
N GLY A 128 -16.39 -11.48 -0.23
CA GLY A 128 -16.72 -10.07 -0.05
C GLY A 128 -18.20 -9.79 -0.19
N LEU A 129 -18.74 -8.95 0.70
CA LEU A 129 -20.06 -8.34 0.59
C LEU A 129 -19.88 -6.83 0.49
N TYR A 130 -20.56 -6.21 -0.48
CA TYR A 130 -20.50 -4.77 -0.74
C TYR A 130 -21.92 -4.24 -0.88
N ILE A 131 -22.31 -3.35 0.02
CA ILE A 131 -23.58 -2.63 0.00
C ILE A 131 -23.24 -1.16 -0.18
N ILE A 132 -23.82 -0.52 -1.20
CA ILE A 132 -23.55 0.87 -1.56
C ILE A 132 -24.89 1.58 -1.72
N GLU A 133 -25.11 2.59 -0.88
CA GLU A 133 -26.24 3.50 -0.95
C GLU A 133 -25.71 4.88 -1.38
N PRO A 134 -26.06 5.36 -2.58
CA PRO A 134 -25.47 6.58 -3.13
C PRO A 134 -25.94 7.88 -2.45
N GLY A 135 -26.88 7.80 -1.50
CA GLY A 135 -27.47 8.89 -0.71
C GLY A 135 -28.34 9.89 -1.48
N HIS A 136 -28.11 10.02 -2.79
CA HIS A 136 -28.93 10.77 -3.73
C HIS A 136 -29.23 9.91 -4.95
N GLU A 137 -30.31 10.24 -5.67
CA GLU A 137 -30.66 9.55 -6.92
C GLU A 137 -29.48 9.58 -7.91
N VAL A 138 -29.06 8.39 -8.31
CA VAL A 138 -28.04 8.16 -9.32
C VAL A 138 -28.54 7.04 -10.22
N LYS A 139 -28.42 7.23 -11.54
CA LYS A 139 -28.78 6.17 -12.48
C LYS A 139 -27.86 4.98 -12.24
N ARG A 140 -28.42 3.78 -12.13
CA ARG A 140 -27.65 2.53 -11.90
C ARG A 140 -26.45 2.39 -12.85
N GLN A 141 -26.61 2.77 -14.12
CA GLN A 141 -25.55 2.74 -15.13
C GLN A 141 -24.34 3.64 -14.80
N GLN A 142 -24.53 4.71 -14.02
CA GLN A 142 -23.47 5.59 -13.56
C GLN A 142 -22.78 5.06 -12.30
N LEU A 143 -23.54 4.42 -11.40
CA LEU A 143 -23.03 3.86 -10.15
C LEU A 143 -22.26 2.55 -10.36
N LEU A 144 -22.77 1.68 -11.22
CA LEU A 144 -22.28 0.31 -11.37
C LEU A 144 -20.79 0.21 -11.72
N PRO A 145 -20.21 1.02 -12.65
CA PRO A 145 -18.79 0.95 -12.94
C PRO A 145 -17.91 1.31 -11.74
N ALA A 146 -18.30 2.31 -10.96
CA ALA A 146 -17.57 2.69 -9.74
C ALA A 146 -17.61 1.57 -8.70
N ALA A 147 -18.78 0.97 -8.47
CA ALA A 147 -18.95 -0.16 -7.57
C ALA A 147 -18.11 -1.38 -7.99
N VAL A 148 -18.15 -1.75 -9.28
CA VAL A 148 -17.36 -2.86 -9.81
C VAL A 148 -15.85 -2.60 -9.67
N ASN A 149 -15.39 -1.39 -9.97
CA ASN A 149 -13.99 -1.02 -9.79
C ASN A 149 -13.55 -1.12 -8.34
N SER A 150 -14.38 -0.68 -7.37
CA SER A 150 -14.08 -0.84 -5.94
C SER A 150 -13.95 -2.31 -5.52
N VAL A 151 -14.80 -3.21 -6.05
CA VAL A 151 -14.69 -4.65 -5.79
C VAL A 151 -13.42 -5.23 -6.42
N LEU A 152 -13.11 -4.86 -7.67
CA LEU A 152 -11.90 -5.33 -8.35
C LEU A 152 -10.62 -4.80 -7.71
N ALA A 153 -10.64 -3.60 -7.13
CA ALA A 153 -9.49 -3.00 -6.48
C ALA A 153 -8.92 -3.87 -5.34
N VAL A 154 -9.76 -4.71 -4.71
CA VAL A 154 -9.35 -5.68 -3.69
C VAL A 154 -8.26 -6.65 -4.18
N THR A 155 -8.23 -6.96 -5.47
CA THR A 155 -7.17 -7.82 -6.05
C THR A 155 -5.78 -7.18 -5.95
N ASN A 156 -5.71 -5.87 -5.73
CA ASN A 156 -4.46 -5.12 -5.57
C ASN A 156 -3.92 -5.12 -4.14
N TYR A 157 -4.65 -5.62 -3.13
CA TYR A 157 -4.19 -5.58 -1.73
C TYR A 157 -2.88 -6.35 -1.53
N VAL A 158 -2.77 -7.57 -2.06
CA VAL A 158 -1.50 -8.33 -2.00
C VAL A 158 -0.35 -7.55 -2.63
N ARG A 159 -0.61 -6.91 -3.78
CA ARG A 159 0.40 -6.13 -4.49
C ARG A 159 0.81 -4.89 -3.69
N CYS A 160 -0.15 -4.21 -3.08
CA CYS A 160 0.08 -3.09 -2.19
C CYS A 160 1.00 -3.52 -1.03
N GLY A 161 0.69 -4.63 -0.34
CA GLY A 161 1.55 -5.15 0.74
C GLY A 161 2.96 -5.49 0.27
N GLN A 162 3.10 -6.14 -0.89
CA GLN A 162 4.43 -6.42 -1.47
C GLN A 162 5.24 -5.15 -1.75
N LEU A 163 4.61 -4.09 -2.28
CA LEU A 163 5.29 -2.83 -2.53
C LEU A 163 5.60 -2.07 -1.23
N LYS A 164 4.75 -2.19 -0.20
CA LYS A 164 5.08 -1.72 1.15
C LYS A 164 6.33 -2.44 1.70
N LYS A 165 6.50 -3.74 1.49
CA LYS A 165 7.74 -4.47 1.86
C LYS A 165 8.97 -3.98 1.11
N VAL A 166 8.82 -3.64 -0.18
CA VAL A 166 9.91 -3.03 -0.96
C VAL A 166 10.32 -1.67 -0.35
N ALA A 167 9.34 -0.82 0.01
CA ALA A 167 9.61 0.45 0.67
C ALA A 167 10.30 0.28 2.04
N TRP A 168 9.80 -0.65 2.86
CA TRP A 168 10.41 -1.03 4.13
C TRP A 168 11.87 -1.48 3.98
N MET A 169 12.18 -2.32 2.99
CA MET A 169 13.57 -2.72 2.73
C MET A 169 14.46 -1.56 2.26
N LEU A 170 13.93 -0.64 1.44
CA LEU A 170 14.67 0.55 0.98
C LEU A 170 15.05 1.47 2.15
N GLN A 171 14.15 1.65 3.11
CA GLN A 171 14.40 2.43 4.33
C GLN A 171 15.52 1.81 5.15
N ARG A 172 15.48 0.49 5.37
CA ARG A 172 16.46 -0.23 6.19
C ARG A 172 17.85 -0.27 5.58
N GLN A 173 17.97 -0.38 4.25
CA GLN A 173 19.28 -0.31 3.58
C GLN A 173 19.96 1.05 3.87
N ARG A 174 19.20 2.14 3.89
CA ARG A 174 19.74 3.48 4.14
C ARG A 174 20.09 3.75 5.59
N ALA A 175 19.35 3.15 6.52
CA ALA A 175 19.66 3.17 7.96
C ALA A 175 20.95 2.38 8.31
N GLY A 176 21.75 1.96 7.32
CA GLY A 176 23.05 1.33 7.53
C GLY A 176 23.01 -0.18 7.66
N TYR A 177 21.85 -0.83 7.49
CA TYR A 177 21.74 -2.29 7.55
C TYR A 177 22.19 -2.93 6.22
N LYS A 178 23.50 -2.91 5.96
CA LYS A 178 24.14 -3.65 4.85
C LYS A 178 24.03 -5.15 5.12
N GLN A 179 22.90 -5.75 4.80
CA GLN A 179 22.72 -7.19 4.88
C GLN A 179 23.49 -7.86 3.71
N GLY A 180 24.80 -8.07 3.90
CA GLY A 180 25.60 -9.11 3.26
C GLY A 180 25.54 -9.22 1.73
N CYS A 181 25.58 -8.10 1.00
CA CYS A 181 25.96 -8.16 -0.41
C CYS A 181 27.44 -7.82 -0.48
N ASP A 182 28.26 -8.87 -0.55
CA ASP A 182 29.70 -8.79 -0.73
C ASP A 182 29.96 -7.94 -2.00
N ASN A 183 30.60 -6.79 -1.80
CA ASN A 183 30.77 -5.74 -2.81
C ASN A 183 31.83 -6.14 -3.85
N GLN A 184 31.61 -7.25 -4.55
CA GLN A 184 32.31 -7.53 -5.79
C GLN A 184 31.70 -6.64 -6.87
N HIS A 185 32.20 -5.40 -6.95
CA HIS A 185 31.95 -4.47 -8.05
C HIS A 185 32.57 -4.99 -9.35
N GLY A 186 32.08 -6.14 -9.82
CA GLY A 186 32.37 -6.62 -11.17
C GLY A 186 31.75 -5.66 -12.18
N ARG A 187 32.40 -5.48 -13.33
CA ARG A 187 31.83 -4.70 -14.47
C ARG A 187 30.60 -5.41 -15.08
N GLY A 188 29.93 -6.32 -14.39
CA GLY A 188 28.88 -7.22 -14.86
C GLY A 188 27.52 -6.94 -14.23
N CYS A 189 26.45 -7.48 -14.81
CA CYS A 189 25.14 -7.43 -14.16
C CYS A 189 25.14 -8.26 -12.87
N VAL A 190 24.63 -7.72 -11.77
CA VAL A 190 24.60 -8.37 -10.44
C VAL A 190 23.80 -9.69 -10.42
N VAL A 191 22.93 -9.92 -11.40
CA VAL A 191 22.11 -11.15 -11.48
C VAL A 191 22.74 -12.20 -12.39
N CYS A 192 23.25 -11.81 -13.56
CA CYS A 192 23.69 -12.76 -14.59
C CYS A 192 25.17 -12.65 -14.98
N GLY A 193 25.93 -11.74 -14.37
CA GLY A 193 27.35 -11.47 -14.66
C GLY A 193 27.63 -10.82 -16.01
N LYS A 194 26.67 -10.78 -16.94
CA LYS A 194 26.88 -10.31 -18.31
C LYS A 194 27.22 -8.82 -18.36
N ASN A 195 28.26 -8.48 -19.13
CA ASN A 195 28.66 -7.11 -19.45
C ASN A 195 28.12 -6.65 -20.82
N LYS A 196 26.87 -7.02 -21.14
CA LYS A 196 26.23 -6.61 -22.39
C LYS A 196 25.56 -5.25 -22.18
N SER A 197 26.27 -4.17 -22.45
CA SER A 197 25.62 -2.90 -22.78
C SER A 197 25.06 -3.03 -24.20
N ILE A 198 23.76 -2.73 -24.37
CA ILE A 198 23.21 -2.49 -25.69
C ILE A 198 23.57 -1.04 -26.01
N ALA A 199 24.19 -0.78 -27.16
CA ALA A 199 24.52 0.58 -27.57
C ALA A 199 23.24 1.45 -27.54
N GLY A 200 23.26 2.54 -26.77
CA GLY A 200 22.13 3.47 -26.61
C GLY A 200 21.18 3.20 -25.43
N LEU A 201 21.28 2.06 -24.73
CA LEU A 201 20.47 1.79 -23.53
C LEU A 201 21.37 1.54 -22.32
N GLY A 202 21.59 2.59 -21.52
CA GLY A 202 22.45 2.55 -20.33
C GLY A 202 22.03 1.48 -19.31
N ARG A 203 23.01 0.99 -18.54
CA ARG A 203 22.74 0.12 -17.39
C ARG A 203 21.92 0.88 -16.35
N SER A 204 21.06 0.15 -15.63
CA SER A 204 20.33 0.72 -14.50
C SER A 204 20.88 0.13 -13.21
N THR A 205 20.96 0.93 -12.16
CA THR A 205 21.41 0.47 -10.84
C THR A 205 20.22 -0.01 -10.02
N CYS A 206 20.37 -1.15 -9.35
CA CYS A 206 19.36 -1.66 -8.42
C CYS A 206 19.30 -0.75 -7.18
N LYS A 207 18.12 -0.22 -6.85
CA LYS A 207 17.95 0.64 -5.67
C LYS A 207 18.05 -0.07 -4.30
N LEU A 208 18.16 -1.41 -4.28
CA LEU A 208 18.25 -2.22 -3.05
C LEU A 208 19.65 -2.78 -2.75
N CYS A 209 20.49 -2.97 -3.77
CA CYS A 209 21.84 -3.54 -3.60
C CYS A 209 22.92 -2.72 -4.29
N ASP A 210 22.56 -1.59 -4.90
CA ASP A 210 23.44 -0.68 -5.65
C ASP A 210 24.22 -1.32 -6.81
N GLY A 211 23.89 -2.55 -7.19
CA GLY A 211 24.54 -3.28 -8.27
C GLY A 211 23.99 -2.93 -9.65
N ASP A 212 24.85 -3.03 -10.67
CA ASP A 212 24.49 -2.86 -12.08
C ASP A 212 23.50 -3.93 -12.54
N VAL A 213 22.46 -3.53 -13.27
CA VAL A 213 21.42 -4.44 -13.79
C VAL A 213 21.27 -4.26 -15.29
N CYS A 214 21.35 -5.36 -16.04
CA CYS A 214 21.06 -5.38 -17.46
C CYS A 214 19.55 -5.27 -17.72
N TYR A 215 19.16 -4.98 -18.96
CA TYR A 215 17.74 -4.81 -19.32
C TYR A 215 16.88 -6.04 -18.98
N SER A 216 17.36 -7.26 -19.24
CA SER A 216 16.60 -8.50 -18.99
C SER A 216 16.47 -8.87 -17.51
N CYS A 217 17.37 -8.40 -16.64
CA CYS A 217 17.32 -8.67 -15.20
C CYS A 217 16.69 -7.53 -14.40
N LYS A 218 16.31 -6.44 -15.08
CA LYS A 218 15.74 -5.24 -14.49
C LYS A 218 14.23 -5.40 -14.30
N VAL A 219 13.79 -5.14 -13.08
CA VAL A 219 12.39 -4.95 -12.74
C VAL A 219 12.17 -3.47 -12.48
N ARG A 220 11.22 -2.86 -13.19
CA ARG A 220 10.84 -1.45 -12.99
C ARG A 220 9.54 -1.40 -12.20
N GLU A 221 9.53 -0.61 -11.13
CA GLU A 221 8.34 -0.39 -10.31
C GLU A 221 8.05 1.08 -10.12
N ARG A 222 6.74 1.40 -10.03
CA ARG A 222 6.27 2.71 -9.62
C ARG A 222 6.05 2.68 -8.12
N MET A 223 6.83 3.47 -7.41
CA MET A 223 6.76 3.60 -5.97
C MET A 223 6.19 4.97 -5.61
N PHE A 224 5.39 5.03 -4.55
CA PHE A 224 4.80 6.28 -4.05
C PHE A 224 5.42 6.65 -2.71
N PHE A 225 5.71 7.94 -2.55
CA PHE A 225 6.33 8.53 -1.37
C PHE A 225 5.62 9.82 -1.01
N VAL A 226 5.70 10.24 0.25
CA VAL A 226 5.25 11.57 0.69
C VAL A 226 6.44 12.52 0.69
N GLY A 227 6.36 13.55 -0.15
CA GLY A 227 7.35 14.61 -0.32
C GLY A 227 7.46 15.52 0.90
N HIS A 228 8.50 16.35 0.91
CA HIS A 228 8.71 17.37 1.96
C HIS A 228 7.60 18.44 2.00
N ASP A 229 6.98 18.70 0.86
CA ASP A 229 5.81 19.56 0.68
C ASP A 229 4.49 18.87 1.06
N ASN A 230 4.56 17.65 1.61
CA ASN A 230 3.42 16.79 1.89
C ASN A 230 2.64 16.42 0.61
N GLU A 231 3.28 16.41 -0.57
CA GLU A 231 2.68 15.89 -1.80
C GLU A 231 2.98 14.41 -2.01
N LEU A 232 2.10 13.71 -2.74
CA LEU A 232 2.32 12.31 -3.06
C LEU A 232 3.16 12.22 -4.34
N VAL A 233 4.42 11.80 -4.20
CA VAL A 233 5.39 11.73 -5.29
C VAL A 233 5.49 10.32 -5.83
N GLN A 234 5.29 10.17 -7.14
CA GLN A 234 5.51 8.90 -7.84
C GLN A 234 6.92 8.85 -8.44
N ARG A 235 7.69 7.81 -8.10
CA ARG A 235 9.03 7.57 -8.67
C ARG A 235 9.09 6.21 -9.37
N SER A 236 9.61 6.20 -10.58
CA SER A 236 9.94 4.96 -11.30
C SER A 236 11.32 4.47 -10.85
N MET A 237 11.37 3.37 -10.10
CA MET A 237 12.61 2.79 -9.57
C MET A 237 12.97 1.50 -10.29
N SER A 238 14.28 1.20 -10.35
CA SER A 238 14.79 -0.04 -10.94
C SER A 238 15.38 -0.95 -9.86
N PHE A 239 15.02 -2.22 -9.93
CA PHE A 239 15.49 -3.27 -9.02
C PHE A 239 16.04 -4.43 -9.85
N CYS A 240 17.00 -5.18 -9.31
CA CYS A 240 17.36 -6.47 -9.87
C CYS A 240 16.29 -7.50 -9.47
N SER A 241 16.10 -8.53 -10.31
CA SER A 241 15.10 -9.58 -10.04
C SER A 241 15.34 -10.31 -8.70
N HIS A 242 16.60 -10.46 -8.27
CA HIS A 242 16.93 -11.07 -6.98
C HIS A 242 16.44 -10.23 -5.78
N CYS A 243 16.75 -8.93 -5.76
CA CYS A 243 16.29 -8.03 -4.70
C CYS A 243 14.77 -7.87 -4.69
N MET A 244 14.13 -7.78 -5.87
CA MET A 244 12.67 -7.75 -5.94
C MET A 244 12.07 -9.02 -5.36
N SER A 245 12.57 -10.20 -5.76
CA SER A 245 12.13 -11.48 -5.22
C SER A 245 12.36 -11.56 -3.70
N LYS A 246 13.53 -11.15 -3.20
CA LYS A 246 13.82 -11.10 -1.76
C LYS A 246 12.83 -10.21 -1.02
N ALA A 247 12.50 -9.04 -1.56
CA ALA A 247 11.58 -8.09 -0.94
C ALA A 247 10.13 -8.59 -0.91
N ILE A 248 9.62 -9.13 -2.01
CA ILE A 248 8.24 -9.66 -2.01
C ILE A 248 8.09 -10.94 -1.18
N ASN A 249 9.20 -11.62 -0.87
CA ASN A 249 9.22 -12.87 -0.10
C ASN A 249 9.76 -12.71 1.33
N CYS A 250 10.10 -11.49 1.77
CA CYS A 250 10.50 -11.27 3.15
C CYS A 250 9.30 -11.39 4.09
N ASN A 251 9.58 -11.60 5.37
CA ASN A 251 8.56 -11.76 6.40
C ASN A 251 7.70 -10.49 6.50
N THR A 252 6.44 -10.61 6.09
CA THR A 252 5.50 -9.48 6.09
C THR A 252 5.10 -9.05 7.49
N LYS A 253 4.98 -10.00 8.42
CA LYS A 253 4.67 -9.68 9.82
C LYS A 253 5.76 -8.77 10.40
N GLN A 254 7.03 -9.06 10.16
CA GLN A 254 8.13 -8.21 10.62
C GLN A 254 8.03 -6.78 10.07
N ALA A 255 7.79 -6.63 8.76
CA ALA A 255 7.61 -5.30 8.16
C ALA A 255 6.41 -4.54 8.76
N ALA A 256 5.31 -5.25 9.03
CA ALA A 256 4.13 -4.69 9.66
C ALA A 256 4.37 -4.30 11.14
N GLN A 257 5.17 -5.07 11.87
CA GLN A 257 5.57 -4.77 13.25
C GLN A 257 6.45 -3.53 13.32
N ASP A 258 7.47 -3.44 12.47
CA ASP A 258 8.34 -2.27 12.38
C ASP A 258 7.50 -1.01 12.06
N GLN A 259 6.58 -1.11 11.09
CA GLN A 259 5.67 -0.01 10.75
C GLN A 259 4.74 0.36 11.93
N ALA A 260 4.26 -0.63 12.69
CA ALA A 260 3.43 -0.40 13.87
C ALA A 260 4.19 0.32 14.98
N THR A 261 5.47 -0.01 15.21
CA THR A 261 6.30 0.64 16.23
C THR A 261 6.72 2.05 15.79
N GLU A 262 7.09 2.25 14.53
CA GLU A 262 7.38 3.58 13.97
C GLU A 262 6.16 4.53 14.11
N TYR A 263 4.93 4.02 14.07
CA TYR A 263 3.73 4.81 14.34
C TYR A 263 3.65 5.33 15.78
N HIS A 264 4.12 4.58 16.77
CA HIS A 264 4.09 5.00 18.18
C HIS A 264 5.18 6.04 18.49
N ASP A 265 6.31 5.99 17.79
CA ASP A 265 7.46 6.86 18.06
C ASP A 265 7.46 8.17 17.25
N SER A 266 6.63 8.30 16.19
CA SER A 266 6.64 9.45 15.28
C SER A 266 5.30 10.22 15.26
N TYR A 267 5.09 11.12 16.22
CA TYR A 267 4.18 12.26 16.00
C TYR A 267 4.84 13.33 15.10
N ASP A 268 6.17 13.23 14.89
CA ASP A 268 6.94 14.01 13.93
C ASP A 268 8.04 13.12 13.30
N SER A 269 8.01 12.97 11.98
CA SER A 269 9.17 12.66 11.12
C SER A 269 9.80 11.25 11.15
N ALA A 270 9.13 10.26 10.54
CA ALA A 270 9.69 9.40 9.47
C ALA A 270 8.69 8.29 9.11
N SER A 271 7.77 8.56 8.17
CA SER A 271 7.00 7.47 7.59
C SER A 271 7.93 6.60 6.74
N THR A 272 7.65 5.29 6.66
CA THR A 272 8.31 4.32 5.74
C THR A 272 8.34 4.79 4.27
N PHE A 273 7.58 5.84 3.96
CA PHE A 273 7.39 6.40 2.64
C PHE A 273 7.80 7.87 2.53
N SER A 274 8.55 8.43 3.47
CA SER A 274 9.02 9.82 3.35
C SER A 274 10.07 9.98 2.26
N GLU A 275 9.88 10.94 1.34
CA GLU A 275 10.86 11.29 0.30
C GLU A 275 12.15 11.88 0.89
N SER A 276 12.10 12.47 2.09
CA SER A 276 13.28 12.99 2.80
C SER A 276 14.33 11.92 3.07
N MET A 277 13.93 10.65 3.08
CA MET A 277 14.85 9.54 3.19
C MET A 277 15.55 9.21 1.87
N PHE A 278 15.13 9.79 0.73
CA PHE A 278 15.58 9.48 -0.64
C PHE A 278 16.48 10.54 -1.28
N THR A 279 16.65 11.72 -0.67
CA THR A 279 17.29 12.89 -1.29
C THR A 279 18.82 12.95 -1.24
N THR A 280 19.53 11.94 -0.71
CA THR A 280 21.01 11.96 -0.66
C THR A 280 21.74 11.42 -1.91
N LEU A 281 21.07 11.23 -3.05
CA LEU A 281 21.71 10.69 -4.27
C LEU A 281 21.39 11.46 -5.57
N SER A 282 20.93 12.71 -5.47
CA SER A 282 20.63 13.54 -6.66
C SER A 282 21.69 14.61 -6.97
N GLU A 283 22.71 14.81 -6.12
CA GLU A 283 23.66 15.93 -6.29
C GLU A 283 25.07 15.56 -6.78
N THR A 284 25.33 14.31 -7.16
CA THR A 284 26.61 13.93 -7.81
C THR A 284 26.39 13.50 -9.24
N SER A 285 25.95 14.44 -10.07
CA SER A 285 25.99 14.34 -11.54
C SER A 285 25.99 15.74 -12.17
N LEU A 286 27.06 16.49 -11.93
CA LEU A 286 27.57 17.51 -12.83
C LEU A 286 29.01 17.15 -13.17
#